data_AF-A0A3A4VM40-F1
#
_entry.id   AF-A0A3A4VM40-F1
#
_cell.length_a   1.000
_cell.length_b   1.000
_cell.length_c   1.000
_cell.angle_alpha   90.00
_cell.angle_beta   90.00
_cell.angle_gamma   90.00
#
_symmetry.space_group_name_H-M   'P 1'
#
loop_
_entity.id
_entity.type
_entity.pdbx_description
1 polymer ?
#
loop_
_entity_poly.entity_id
_entity_poly.type
_entity_poly.pdbx_seq_one_letter_code
_entity_poly.pdbx_strand_id
1 'polypeptide(L)'
;MVCLPTETPTELGCVPNDPVAFVAKFYAIGLSLIGGVALLFIIYGGYLILTSSGSPIQLSKGKRNIVYALIGLLLAIFGYVFVEVIAKDILHIPGFG
;
A
#
# COMPACT_ATOMS: atom_id res chain seq x y z
N MET A 1 26.05 8.10 2.38
CA MET A 1 24.87 7.76 1.55
C MET A 1 24.90 8.73 0.38
N VAL A 2 25.31 8.28 -0.80
CA VAL A 2 25.48 9.14 -1.97
C VAL A 2 24.26 8.90 -2.86
N CYS A 3 23.44 9.94 -3.03
CA CYS A 3 22.30 9.89 -3.95
C CYS A 3 22.81 10.06 -5.39
N LEU A 4 22.10 9.50 -6.38
CA LEU A 4 22.41 9.68 -7.80
C LEU A 4 22.24 11.15 -8.22
N PRO A 5 22.88 11.62 -9.31
CA PRO A 5 22.77 13.02 -9.77
C PRO A 5 21.35 13.47 -10.16
N THR A 6 20.40 12.54 -10.25
CA THR A 6 18.96 12.80 -10.46
C THR A 6 18.14 12.77 -9.17
N GLU A 7 18.78 12.64 -8.01
CA GLU A 7 18.14 12.53 -6.70
C GLU A 7 18.59 13.67 -5.78
N THR A 8 17.64 14.31 -5.11
CA THR A 8 17.91 15.36 -4.13
C THR A 8 18.01 14.76 -2.72
N PRO A 9 19.03 15.12 -1.93
CA PRO A 9 19.13 14.67 -0.54
C PRO A 9 18.11 15.44 0.31
N THR A 10 17.21 14.71 0.96
CA THR A 10 16.26 15.25 1.95
C THR A 10 16.38 14.50 3.28
N GLU A 11 15.85 15.08 4.37
CA GLU A 11 15.83 14.49 5.71
C GLU A 11 15.11 13.12 5.78
N LEU A 12 14.35 12.76 4.73
CA LEU A 12 13.64 11.48 4.57
C LEU A 12 14.39 10.49 3.65
N GLY A 13 15.60 10.83 3.19
CA GLY A 13 16.43 10.05 2.26
C GLY A 13 16.54 10.68 0.87
N CYS A 14 17.11 9.93 -0.08
CA CYS A 14 17.24 10.35 -1.48
C CYS A 14 15.86 10.38 -2.16
N VAL A 15 15.44 11.55 -2.64
CA VAL A 15 14.19 11.77 -3.37
C VAL A 15 14.51 12.01 -4.84
N PRO A 16 14.07 11.14 -5.77
CA PRO A 16 14.24 11.33 -7.21
C PRO A 16 13.54 12.60 -7.69
N ASN A 17 14.22 13.38 -8.53
CA ASN A 17 13.66 14.56 -9.20
C ASN A 17 12.85 14.20 -10.46
N ASP A 18 12.79 12.91 -10.81
CA ASP A 18 11.97 12.39 -11.91
C ASP A 18 10.51 12.20 -11.46
N PRO A 19 9.50 12.67 -12.22
CA PRO A 19 8.10 12.64 -11.81
C PRO A 19 7.59 11.21 -11.55
N VAL A 20 8.09 10.22 -12.29
CA VAL A 20 7.71 8.81 -12.13
C VAL A 20 8.27 8.23 -10.82
N ALA A 21 9.55 8.48 -10.54
CA ALA A 21 10.22 7.93 -9.37
C ALA A 21 9.78 8.65 -8.07
N PHE A 22 9.40 9.93 -8.16
CA PHE A 22 8.74 10.66 -7.09
C PHE A 22 7.39 10.02 -6.71
N VAL A 23 6.54 9.71 -7.71
CA VAL A 23 5.25 9.04 -7.48
C VAL A 23 5.46 7.66 -6.86
N ALA A 24 6.44 6.88 -7.34
CA ALA A 24 6.73 5.55 -6.78
C ALA A 24 7.16 5.61 -5.30
N LYS A 25 8.02 6.56 -4.92
CA LYS A 25 8.42 6.77 -3.52
C LYS A 25 7.23 7.18 -2.63
N PHE A 26 6.41 8.11 -3.11
CA PHE A 26 5.22 8.54 -2.38
C PHE A 26 4.21 7.40 -2.20
N TYR A 27 4.02 6.60 -3.25
CA TYR A 27 3.17 5.42 -3.22
C TYR A 27 3.67 4.37 -2.24
N ALA A 28 4.98 4.10 -2.20
CA ALA A 28 5.57 3.16 -1.26
C ALA A 28 5.34 3.57 0.21
N ILE A 29 5.45 4.87 0.51
CA ILE A 29 5.13 5.40 1.84
C ILE A 29 3.64 5.19 2.16
N GLY A 30 2.75 5.54 1.23
CA GLY A 30 1.31 5.32 1.39
C GLY A 30 0.94 3.85 1.60
N LEU A 31 1.56 2.94 0.84
CA LEU A 31 1.32 1.51 0.94
C LEU A 31 1.75 0.95 2.30
N SER A 32 2.85 1.44 2.86
CA SER A 32 3.31 1.03 4.19
C SER A 32 2.31 1.41 5.28
N LEU A 33 1.72 2.61 5.19
CA LEU A 33 0.67 3.05 6.11
C LEU A 33 -0.60 2.21 5.95
N ILE A 34 -1.05 1.97 4.72
CA ILE A 34 -2.23 1.15 4.44
C ILE A 34 -2.03 -0.28 4.94
N GLY A 35 -0.85 -0.87 4.70
CA GLY A 35 -0.50 -2.20 5.19
C GLY A 35 -0.52 -2.28 6.71
N GLY A 36 0.00 -1.26 7.39
CA GLY A 36 -0.06 -1.15 8.86
C GLY A 36 -1.49 -1.08 9.40
N VAL A 37 -2.34 -0.25 8.77
CA VAL A 37 -3.76 -0.14 9.17
C VAL A 37 -4.51 -1.43 8.89
N ALA A 38 -4.31 -2.06 7.73
CA ALA A 38 -4.94 -3.33 7.38
C ALA A 38 -4.62 -4.43 8.42
N LEU A 39 -3.38 -4.49 8.90
CA LEU A 39 -2.96 -5.42 9.96
C LEU A 39 -3.78 -5.21 11.24
N LEU A 40 -3.97 -3.96 11.68
CA LEU A 40 -4.78 -3.64 12.86
C LEU A 40 -6.24 -4.07 12.70
N PHE A 41 -6.84 -3.87 11.53
CA PHE A 41 -8.21 -4.30 11.24
C PHE A 41 -8.35 -5.83 11.21
N ILE A 42 -7.33 -6.55 10.74
CA ILE A 42 -7.29 -8.01 10.76
C ILE A 42 -7.23 -8.51 12.22
N ILE A 43 -6.37 -7.92 13.05
CA ILE A 43 -6.27 -8.28 14.48
C ILE A 43 -7.61 -8.04 15.19
N TYR A 44 -8.23 -6.88 14.96
CA TYR A 44 -9.54 -6.55 15.55
C TYR A 44 -10.65 -7.49 15.07
N GLY A 45 -10.69 -7.79 13.77
CA GLY A 45 -11.65 -8.75 13.20
C GLY A 45 -11.45 -10.15 13.76
N GLY A 46 -10.20 -10.58 13.93
CA GLY A 46 -9.84 -11.86 14.56
C GLY A 46 -10.29 -11.93 16.01
N TYR A 47 -10.03 -10.89 16.80
CA TYR A 47 -10.50 -10.81 18.20
C TYR A 47 -12.03 -10.90 18.28
N LEU A 48 -12.75 -10.19 17.41
CA LEU A 48 -14.21 -10.25 17.37
C LEU A 48 -14.73 -11.67 17.08
N ILE A 49 -14.08 -12.40 16.15
CA ILE A 49 -14.44 -13.79 15.84
C ILE A 49 -14.16 -14.71 17.04
N LEU A 50 -13.00 -14.56 17.70
CA LEU A 50 -12.60 -15.39 18.83
C LEU A 50 -13.50 -15.17 20.06
N THR A 51 -13.92 -13.92 20.32
CA THR A 51 -14.80 -13.56 21.45
C THR A 51 -16.29 -13.77 21.13
N SER A 52 -16.64 -14.25 19.94
CA SER A 52 -18.05 -14.36 19.49
C SER A 52 -18.91 -15.37 20.27
N SER A 53 -18.32 -16.21 21.15
CA SER A 53 -19.00 -17.16 22.06
C SER A 53 -20.17 -17.96 21.45
N GLY A 54 -20.10 -18.28 20.16
CA GLY A 54 -21.13 -19.04 19.44
C GLY A 54 -22.26 -18.22 18.79
N SER A 55 -22.25 -16.89 18.88
CA SER A 55 -23.24 -16.05 18.20
C SER A 55 -22.91 -15.88 16.70
N PRO A 56 -23.81 -16.28 15.77
CA PRO A 56 -23.53 -16.21 14.33
C PRO A 56 -23.39 -14.77 13.82
N ILE A 57 -23.97 -13.82 14.54
CA ILE A 57 -23.94 -12.39 14.20
C ILE A 57 -22.54 -11.80 14.36
N GLN A 58 -21.83 -12.11 15.45
CA GLN A 58 -20.48 -11.59 15.69
C GLN A 58 -19.45 -12.26 14.78
N LEU A 59 -19.61 -13.57 14.54
CA LEU A 59 -18.79 -14.32 13.57
C LEU A 59 -18.91 -13.73 12.16
N SER A 60 -20.13 -13.45 11.70
CA SER A 60 -20.40 -12.80 10.41
C SER A 60 -19.75 -11.41 10.32
N LYS A 61 -19.89 -10.60 11.38
CA LYS A 61 -19.29 -9.26 11.43
C LYS A 61 -17.78 -9.31 11.35
N GLY A 62 -17.13 -10.19 12.10
CA GLY A 62 -15.67 -10.31 12.11
C GLY A 62 -15.12 -10.79 10.77
N LYS A 63 -15.77 -11.78 10.15
CA LYS A 63 -15.41 -12.25 8.79
C LYS A 63 -15.51 -11.14 7.76
N ARG A 64 -16.62 -10.39 7.75
CA ARG A 64 -16.76 -9.25 6.83
C ARG A 64 -15.67 -8.20 7.05
N ASN A 65 -15.34 -7.89 8.30
CA ASN A 65 -14.30 -6.91 8.61
C ASN A 65 -12.93 -7.32 8.03
N ILE A 66 -12.55 -8.59 8.19
CA ILE A 66 -11.31 -9.13 7.60
C ILE A 66 -11.36 -9.08 6.07
N VAL A 67 -12.48 -9.47 5.46
CA VAL A 67 -12.64 -9.43 4.00
C VAL A 67 -12.50 -8.00 3.46
N TYR A 68 -13.12 -7.01 4.11
CA TYR A 68 -12.95 -5.61 3.70
C TYR A 68 -11.51 -5.10 3.85
N ALA A 69 -10.81 -5.48 4.93
CA ALA A 69 -9.41 -5.15 5.11
C ALA A 69 -8.52 -5.75 4.00
N LEU A 70 -8.79 -7.01 3.62
CA LEU A 70 -8.09 -7.68 2.53
C LEU A 70 -8.38 -7.03 1.18
N ILE A 71 -9.64 -6.69 0.89
CA ILE A 71 -10.02 -6.00 -0.35
C ILE A 71 -9.32 -4.64 -0.45
N GLY A 72 -9.27 -3.87 0.64
CA GLY A 72 -8.58 -2.58 0.68
C GLY A 72 -7.08 -2.71 0.43
N LEU A 73 -6.43 -3.70 1.05
CA LEU A 73 -5.01 -3.99 0.82
C LEU A 73 -4.76 -4.43 -0.63
N LEU A 74 -5.61 -5.30 -1.16
CA LEU A 74 -5.51 -5.79 -2.54
C LEU A 74 -5.67 -4.64 -3.54
N LEU A 75 -6.64 -3.74 -3.31
CA LEU A 75 -6.85 -2.54 -4.13
C LEU A 75 -5.62 -1.62 -4.11
N ALA A 76 -4.99 -1.45 -2.95
CA ALA A 76 -3.75 -0.69 -2.83
C ALA A 76 -2.57 -1.36 -3.56
N ILE A 77 -2.52 -2.69 -3.66
CA ILE A 77 -1.51 -3.36 -4.47
C ILE A 77 -1.79 -3.15 -5.97
N PHE A 78 -3.06 -3.29 -6.38
CA PHE A 78 -3.45 -3.08 -7.78
C PHE A 78 -3.17 -1.66 -8.27
N GLY A 79 -3.36 -0.63 -7.42
CA GLY A 79 -3.03 0.75 -7.78
C GLY A 79 -1.56 0.94 -8.16
N TYR A 80 -0.63 0.18 -7.55
CA TYR A 80 0.79 0.24 -7.89
C TYR A 80 1.02 -0.20 -9.34
N VAL A 81 0.40 -1.32 -9.73
CA VAL A 81 0.49 -1.88 -11.08
C VAL A 81 -0.05 -0.88 -12.10
N PHE A 82 -1.16 -0.19 -11.79
CA PHE A 82 -1.70 0.85 -12.66
C PHE A 82 -0.72 2.02 -12.86
N VAL A 83 -0.06 2.47 -11.79
CA VAL A 83 0.95 3.54 -11.88
C VAL A 83 2.13 3.10 -12.74
N GLU A 84 2.60 1.87 -12.57
CA GLU A 84 3.71 1.32 -13.36
C GLU A 84 3.35 1.20 -14.85
N VAL A 85 2.15 0.71 -15.17
CA VAL A 85 1.62 0.64 -16.54
C VAL A 85 1.52 2.03 -17.15
N ILE A 86 0.94 3.00 -16.45
CA ILE A 86 0.79 4.36 -17.00
C ILE A 86 2.15 5.03 -17.20
N ALA A 87 3.06 4.90 -16.24
CA ALA A 87 4.37 5.52 -16.32
C ALA A 87 5.25 4.92 -17.44
N LYS A 88 5.20 3.60 -17.63
CA LYS A 88 5.99 2.90 -18.66
C LYS A 88 5.35 2.97 -20.03
N ASP A 89 4.08 2.61 -20.14
CA ASP A 89 3.42 2.39 -21.43
C ASP A 89 2.87 3.69 -22.06
N ILE A 90 2.42 4.65 -21.26
CA ILE A 90 1.82 5.90 -21.76
C ILE A 90 2.86 7.02 -21.88
N LEU A 91 3.76 7.18 -20.90
CA LEU A 91 4.69 8.32 -20.88
C LEU A 91 6.05 8.04 -21.54
N HIS A 92 6.32 6.80 -21.96
CA HIS A 92 7.45 6.40 -22.81
C HIS A 92 8.79 7.07 -22.44
N ILE A 93 9.12 7.14 -21.15
CA ILE A 93 10.39 7.72 -20.69
C ILE A 93 11.47 6.63 -20.79
N PRO A 94 12.43 6.75 -21.72
CA PRO A 94 13.53 5.80 -21.84
C PRO A 94 14.49 6.01 -20.67
N GLY A 95 14.39 5.20 -19.62
CA GLY A 95 15.25 5.36 -18.44
C GLY A 95 15.03 4.38 -17.28
N PHE A 96 14.32 3.27 -17.50
CA PHE A 96 14.15 2.24 -16.47
C PHE A 96 14.75 0.92 -16.92
N GLY A 97 15.98 0.72 -16.48
CA GLY A 97 16.70 -0.53 -16.33
C GLY A 97 17.65 -0.35 -15.16
#